data_AF-A0AAX6MD79-F1
#
_entry.id   AF-A0AAX6MD79-F1
#
_cell.length_a   1.000
_cell.length_b   1.000
_cell.length_c   1.000
_cell.angle_alpha   90.00
_cell.angle_beta   90.00
_cell.angle_gamma   90.00
#
_symmetry.space_group_name_H-M   'P 1'
#
loop_
_entity.id
_entity.type
_entity.pdbx_description
1 polymer ?
#
loop_
_entity_poly.entity_id
_entity_poly.type
_entity_poly.pdbx_seq_one_letter_code
_entity_poly.pdbx_strand_id
1 'polypeptide(L)'
;MSSSPYPTKARIREIFAHLAAGDPVAFYAHVADDVDWTIMGSHALSGHYTDKATLTSKATSRTGGLFEGPVKMRIVSVIGGEVEEWAVVEMALDGICKNDLICVDKQKKAEQSKEARMVSLHPLLDNGITKGDPNFSGGTLYCKCATDPVAVTLSSNVAHNHACGCSKCWKPSGALFSIVGVVPRDNLSVTANESKLSVVDPKAAIQRHACTSCGTHLYGRIEVDHAFKGLDFVHVELSPQKGWQEPQFAAFVSSIIEQGFDPKNIAQVRDKLHQIGLETYDCLSPPLMDLIAAYTAKKTGALK
;
A
#
# COMPACT_ATOMS: atom_id res chain seq x y z
N MET A 1 -1.73 -20.55 -32.54
CA MET A 1 -1.20 -19.37 -31.83
C MET A 1 -2.39 -18.47 -31.54
N SER A 2 -2.83 -18.41 -30.29
CA SER A 2 -4.00 -17.60 -29.91
C SER A 2 -3.61 -16.12 -30.02
N SER A 3 -4.27 -15.36 -30.90
CA SER A 3 -4.12 -13.90 -30.92
C SER A 3 -4.59 -13.35 -29.57
N SER A 4 -3.79 -12.50 -28.95
CA SER A 4 -4.16 -11.91 -27.67
C SER A 4 -5.44 -11.08 -27.79
N PRO A 5 -6.36 -11.11 -26.80
CA PRO A 5 -7.58 -10.32 -26.85
C PRO A 5 -7.35 -8.81 -26.66
N TYR A 6 -6.16 -8.39 -26.23
CA TYR A 6 -5.86 -6.99 -25.92
C TYR A 6 -5.14 -6.27 -27.05
N PRO A 7 -5.39 -4.96 -27.25
CA PRO A 7 -4.72 -4.17 -28.28
C PRO A 7 -3.20 -4.20 -28.16
N THR A 8 -2.51 -4.23 -29.29
CA THR A 8 -1.04 -4.14 -29.29
C THR A 8 -0.56 -2.75 -28.90
N LYS A 9 0.71 -2.63 -28.49
CA LYS A 9 1.29 -1.30 -28.21
C LYS A 9 1.26 -0.39 -29.45
N ALA A 10 1.41 -0.97 -30.64
CA ALA A 10 1.27 -0.24 -31.89
C ALA A 10 -0.16 0.29 -32.07
N ARG A 11 -1.17 -0.57 -31.83
CA ARG A 11 -2.57 -0.18 -31.93
C ARG A 11 -2.96 0.91 -30.93
N ILE A 12 -2.45 0.82 -29.70
CA ILE A 12 -2.66 1.86 -28.67
C ILE A 12 -2.05 3.19 -29.12
N ARG A 13 -0.84 3.18 -29.69
CA ARG A 13 -0.22 4.40 -30.23
C ARG A 13 -1.04 5.02 -31.35
N GLU A 14 -1.59 4.22 -32.26
CA GLU A 14 -2.47 4.72 -33.34
C GLU A 14 -3.70 5.44 -32.79
N ILE A 15 -4.37 4.84 -31.80
CA ILE A 15 -5.56 5.45 -31.17
C ILE A 15 -5.21 6.82 -30.57
N PHE A 16 -4.13 6.89 -29.78
CA PHE A 16 -3.71 8.14 -29.12
C PHE A 16 -3.07 9.16 -30.08
N ALA A 17 -2.66 8.74 -31.29
CA ALA A 17 -2.15 9.66 -32.31
C ALA A 17 -3.23 10.63 -32.81
N HIS A 18 -4.52 10.25 -32.73
CA HIS A 18 -5.63 11.16 -33.03
C HIS A 18 -5.65 12.37 -32.10
N LEU A 19 -5.40 12.19 -30.79
CA LEU A 19 -5.24 13.30 -29.85
C LEU A 19 -4.03 14.16 -30.20
N ALA A 20 -2.89 13.55 -30.50
CA ALA A 20 -1.68 14.27 -30.93
C ALA A 20 -1.89 15.11 -32.21
N ALA A 21 -2.74 14.63 -33.12
CA ALA A 21 -3.12 15.32 -34.36
C ALA A 21 -4.21 16.40 -34.17
N GLY A 22 -4.74 16.58 -32.95
CA GLY A 22 -5.83 17.52 -32.69
C GLY A 22 -7.20 17.03 -33.20
N ASP A 23 -7.37 15.72 -33.39
CA ASP A 23 -8.61 15.07 -33.82
C ASP A 23 -9.22 14.25 -32.67
N PRO A 24 -9.87 14.90 -31.69
CA PRO A 24 -10.52 14.18 -30.59
C PRO A 24 -11.69 13.31 -31.09
N VAL A 25 -12.32 13.63 -32.22
CA VAL A 25 -13.45 12.87 -32.76
C VAL A 25 -13.00 11.46 -33.14
N ALA A 26 -11.88 11.34 -33.87
CA ALA A 26 -11.32 10.05 -34.23
C ALA A 26 -10.79 9.28 -33.00
N PHE A 27 -10.28 9.98 -31.98
CA PHE A 27 -9.91 9.33 -30.71
C PHE A 27 -11.13 8.70 -30.01
N TYR A 28 -12.21 9.47 -29.81
CA TYR A 28 -13.40 9.01 -29.10
C TYR A 28 -14.19 7.92 -29.85
N ALA A 29 -13.96 7.75 -31.16
CA ALA A 29 -14.48 6.61 -31.91
C ALA A 29 -13.94 5.25 -31.41
N HIS A 30 -12.82 5.26 -30.69
CA HIS A 30 -12.21 4.08 -30.06
C HIS A 30 -12.54 3.94 -28.56
N VAL A 31 -13.35 4.85 -28.02
CA VAL A 31 -13.80 4.83 -26.62
C VAL A 31 -15.23 4.27 -26.58
N ALA A 32 -15.46 3.30 -25.69
CA ALA A 32 -16.77 2.69 -25.50
C ALA A 32 -17.81 3.72 -25.03
N ASP A 33 -19.09 3.50 -25.34
CA ASP A 33 -20.17 4.43 -24.95
C ASP A 33 -20.38 4.47 -23.43
N ASP A 34 -20.21 3.32 -22.77
CA ASP A 34 -20.30 3.08 -21.33
C ASP A 34 -18.97 3.31 -20.60
N VAL A 35 -18.11 4.19 -21.14
CA VAL A 35 -16.81 4.48 -20.56
C VAL A 35 -16.94 5.03 -19.13
N ASP A 36 -16.15 4.45 -18.24
CA ASP A 36 -15.94 4.95 -16.88
C ASP A 36 -14.58 5.67 -16.84
N TRP A 37 -14.61 7.00 -16.89
CA TRP A 37 -13.43 7.85 -16.98
C TRP A 37 -13.41 8.89 -15.87
N THR A 38 -12.28 8.99 -15.16
CA THR A 38 -12.02 10.10 -14.24
C THR A 38 -10.93 11.02 -14.77
N ILE A 39 -11.26 12.29 -14.99
CA ILE A 39 -10.27 13.32 -15.29
C ILE A 39 -9.84 13.91 -13.94
N MET A 40 -8.59 13.66 -13.56
CA MET A 40 -8.02 14.10 -12.28
C MET A 40 -7.57 15.57 -12.37
N GLY A 41 -7.62 16.30 -11.26
CA GLY A 41 -7.18 17.69 -11.17
C GLY A 41 -8.16 18.57 -10.42
N SER A 42 -7.83 19.86 -10.30
CA SER A 42 -8.67 20.91 -9.71
C SER A 42 -9.10 21.94 -10.76
N HIS A 43 -9.32 21.50 -12.00
CA HIS A 43 -9.59 22.36 -13.15
C HIS A 43 -10.95 22.05 -13.79
N ALA A 44 -11.44 22.89 -14.69
CA ALA A 44 -12.81 22.82 -15.21
C ALA A 44 -13.20 21.49 -15.90
N LEU A 45 -12.25 20.66 -16.32
CA LEU A 45 -12.48 19.33 -16.89
C LEU A 45 -12.48 18.19 -15.86
N SER A 46 -12.04 18.44 -14.63
CA SER A 46 -11.92 17.39 -13.61
C SER A 46 -13.30 16.88 -13.20
N GLY A 47 -13.41 15.57 -13.04
CA GLY A 47 -14.68 14.92 -12.70
C GLY A 47 -14.70 13.47 -13.12
N HIS A 48 -15.75 12.79 -12.69
CA HIS A 48 -16.04 11.41 -13.04
C HIS A 48 -17.15 11.38 -14.10
N TYR A 49 -16.95 10.58 -15.14
CA TYR A 49 -17.81 10.45 -16.31
C TYR A 49 -18.07 8.97 -16.52
N THR A 50 -19.34 8.58 -16.52
CA THR A 50 -19.77 7.17 -16.68
C THR A 50 -20.35 6.90 -18.07
N ASP A 51 -20.25 7.88 -18.97
CA ASP A 51 -20.68 7.76 -20.35
C ASP A 51 -19.88 8.70 -21.26
N LYS A 52 -19.71 8.29 -22.52
CA LYS A 52 -18.91 9.02 -23.50
C LYS A 52 -19.54 10.37 -23.89
N ALA A 53 -20.87 10.49 -23.89
CA ALA A 53 -21.54 11.72 -24.30
C ALA A 53 -21.30 12.85 -23.29
N THR A 54 -21.36 12.55 -22.00
CA THR A 54 -21.05 13.49 -20.91
C THR A 54 -19.57 13.85 -20.91
N LEU A 55 -18.68 12.87 -21.10
CA LEU A 55 -17.23 13.10 -21.21
C LEU A 55 -16.89 14.06 -22.37
N THR A 56 -17.38 13.75 -23.57
CA THR A 56 -17.09 14.53 -24.79
C THR A 56 -17.68 15.93 -24.73
N SER A 57 -18.95 16.08 -24.32
CA SER A 57 -19.58 17.39 -24.21
C SER A 57 -18.86 18.34 -23.24
N LYS A 58 -18.36 17.83 -22.10
CA LYS A 58 -17.54 18.64 -21.17
C LYS A 58 -16.13 18.91 -21.67
N ALA A 59 -15.49 17.94 -22.32
CA ALA A 59 -14.17 18.10 -22.93
C ALA A 59 -14.18 19.18 -24.03
N THR A 60 -15.16 19.13 -24.94
CA THR A 60 -15.30 20.06 -26.06
C THR A 60 -15.70 21.47 -25.61
N SER A 61 -16.59 21.60 -24.63
CA SER A 61 -17.07 22.92 -24.17
C SER A 61 -16.03 23.75 -23.41
N ARG A 62 -14.93 23.14 -22.92
CA ARG A 62 -14.01 23.81 -21.97
C ARG A 62 -12.55 23.86 -22.43
N THR A 63 -12.11 22.99 -23.34
CA THR A 63 -10.73 22.99 -23.88
C THR A 63 -10.43 24.21 -24.76
N GLY A 64 -11.38 24.67 -25.58
CA GLY A 64 -11.20 25.88 -26.42
C GLY A 64 -11.04 27.19 -25.63
N GLY A 65 -11.34 27.17 -24.33
CA GLY A 65 -11.21 28.32 -23.43
C GLY A 65 -9.86 28.45 -22.74
N LEU A 66 -9.06 27.38 -22.67
CA LEU A 66 -7.92 27.26 -21.75
C LEU A 66 -6.57 27.75 -22.32
N PHE A 67 -6.36 27.59 -23.63
CA PHE A 67 -5.06 27.83 -24.26
C PHE A 67 -5.07 29.00 -25.26
N GLU A 68 -3.94 29.70 -25.35
CA GLU A 68 -3.63 30.66 -26.42
C GLU A 68 -3.08 29.90 -27.62
N GLY A 69 -3.93 29.72 -28.63
CA GLY A 69 -3.56 29.06 -29.87
C GLY A 69 -3.52 27.53 -29.79
N PRO A 70 -2.93 26.87 -30.81
CA PRO A 70 -2.97 25.42 -30.94
C PRO A 70 -2.03 24.74 -29.95
N VAL A 71 -2.58 23.76 -29.22
CA VAL A 71 -1.83 22.90 -28.29
C VAL A 71 -1.11 21.80 -29.07
N LYS A 72 0.16 21.54 -28.73
CA LYS A 72 0.91 20.42 -29.29
C LYS A 72 0.92 19.27 -28.29
N MET A 73 0.43 18.11 -28.70
CA MET A 73 0.49 16.89 -27.90
C MET A 73 1.40 15.88 -28.56
N ARG A 74 2.13 15.10 -27.75
CA ARG A 74 2.92 13.96 -28.23
C ARG A 74 2.85 12.79 -27.26
N ILE A 75 2.92 11.58 -27.79
CA ILE A 75 3.03 10.37 -26.98
C ILE A 75 4.47 10.26 -26.50
N VAL A 76 4.67 10.12 -25.19
CA VAL A 76 5.99 9.92 -24.57
C VAL A 76 6.28 8.43 -24.42
N SER A 77 5.32 7.67 -23.88
CA SER A 77 5.49 6.26 -23.58
C SER A 77 4.16 5.52 -23.64
N VAL A 78 4.24 4.23 -23.98
CA VAL A 78 3.12 3.28 -23.90
C VAL A 78 3.63 2.03 -23.21
N ILE A 79 3.02 1.67 -22.08
CA ILE A 79 3.36 0.52 -21.25
C ILE A 79 2.11 -0.36 -21.12
N GLY A 80 2.27 -1.68 -21.13
CA GLY A 80 1.15 -2.64 -21.16
C GLY A 80 0.56 -2.85 -22.56
N GLY A 81 -0.59 -3.52 -22.64
CA GLY A 81 -1.20 -4.02 -23.86
C GLY A 81 -0.51 -5.27 -24.42
N GLU A 82 -1.09 -5.85 -25.48
CA GLU A 82 -0.74 -7.19 -25.97
C GLU A 82 -1.13 -8.25 -24.96
N VAL A 83 -0.32 -8.56 -23.96
CA VAL A 83 -0.61 -9.64 -23.01
C VAL A 83 -1.31 -9.15 -21.75
N GLU A 84 -1.16 -7.87 -21.42
CA GLU A 84 -1.82 -7.23 -20.29
C GLU A 84 -3.18 -6.63 -20.69
N GLU A 85 -4.18 -6.80 -19.82
CA GLU A 85 -5.53 -6.21 -19.97
C GLU A 85 -5.55 -4.69 -19.79
N TRP A 86 -4.45 -4.12 -19.32
CA TRP A 86 -4.29 -2.70 -19.04
C TRP A 86 -3.20 -2.08 -19.92
N ALA A 87 -3.30 -0.77 -20.14
CA ALA A 87 -2.23 0.01 -20.74
C ALA A 87 -2.14 1.39 -20.08
N VAL A 88 -0.92 1.90 -19.94
CA VAL A 88 -0.64 3.26 -19.50
C VAL A 88 -0.02 4.01 -20.67
N VAL A 89 -0.68 5.08 -21.08
CA VAL A 89 -0.17 6.01 -22.10
C VAL A 89 0.24 7.30 -21.42
N GLU A 90 1.51 7.64 -21.58
CA GLU A 90 2.03 8.92 -21.16
C GLU A 90 2.02 9.88 -22.35
N MET A 91 1.36 11.03 -22.18
CA MET A 91 1.35 12.11 -23.16
C MET A 91 2.01 13.35 -22.58
N ALA A 92 2.75 14.06 -23.42
CA ALA A 92 3.26 15.40 -23.12
C ALA A 92 2.43 16.42 -23.91
N LEU A 93 2.10 17.52 -23.24
CA LEU A 93 1.35 18.64 -23.78
C LEU A 93 2.22 19.89 -23.67
N ASP A 94 2.43 20.55 -24.81
CA ASP A 94 3.08 21.85 -24.92
C ASP A 94 2.02 22.88 -25.37
N GLY A 95 1.66 23.80 -24.47
CA GLY A 95 0.67 24.84 -24.73
C GLY A 95 0.84 26.06 -23.84
N ILE A 96 0.44 27.23 -24.34
CA ILE A 96 0.41 28.49 -23.59
C ILE A 96 -1.01 28.65 -23.04
N CYS A 97 -1.17 28.81 -21.74
CA CYS A 97 -2.48 29.05 -21.12
C CYS A 97 -2.83 30.55 -21.17
N LYS A 98 -4.11 30.94 -21.34
CA LYS A 98 -4.59 32.35 -21.49
C LYS A 98 -4.32 33.31 -20.33
N ASN A 99 -3.65 32.84 -19.27
CA ASN A 99 -3.25 33.63 -18.11
C ASN A 99 -1.72 33.84 -18.08
N ASP A 100 -1.03 33.80 -19.23
CA ASP A 100 0.43 33.94 -19.37
C ASP A 100 1.28 32.90 -18.60
N LEU A 101 0.68 31.80 -18.16
CA LEU A 101 1.38 30.69 -17.48
C LEU A 101 1.72 29.58 -18.49
N ILE A 102 2.98 29.11 -18.47
CA ILE A 102 3.42 27.95 -19.25
C ILE A 102 2.91 26.68 -18.56
N CYS A 103 2.02 25.96 -19.22
CA CYS A 103 1.46 24.70 -18.73
C CYS A 103 2.32 23.53 -19.24
N VAL A 104 3.36 23.13 -18.48
CA VAL A 104 4.14 21.89 -18.73
C VAL A 104 3.62 20.80 -17.79
N ASP A 105 2.87 19.84 -18.31
CA ASP A 105 2.41 18.71 -17.50
C ASP A 105 3.57 17.74 -17.23
N LYS A 106 4.08 17.75 -15.99
CA LYS A 106 4.93 16.68 -15.48
C LYS A 106 4.02 15.55 -14.99
N GLN A 107 3.79 14.59 -15.89
CA GLN A 107 3.35 13.21 -15.66
C GLN A 107 2.45 12.96 -14.44
N LYS A 108 1.14 12.71 -14.64
CA LYS A 108 0.33 11.98 -13.64
C LYS A 108 -0.59 10.94 -14.28
N LYS A 109 -0.36 9.68 -13.89
CA LYS A 109 -1.13 8.47 -14.28
C LYS A 109 -2.50 8.45 -13.59
N ALA A 110 -3.51 7.93 -14.31
CA ALA A 110 -4.89 7.72 -13.86
C ALA A 110 -5.09 6.36 -13.21
N GLU A 111 -6.02 6.23 -12.23
CA GLU A 111 -6.79 5.01 -11.96
C GLU A 111 -7.99 5.22 -10.98
N GLN A 112 -9.02 4.38 -11.14
CA GLN A 112 -10.40 4.43 -10.60
C GLN A 112 -10.52 4.10 -9.09
N SER A 113 -11.58 4.60 -8.42
CA SER A 113 -12.15 3.90 -7.26
C SER A 113 -13.67 4.06 -7.18
N LYS A 114 -14.38 2.92 -7.15
CA LYS A 114 -15.79 2.79 -6.76
C LYS A 114 -16.00 3.38 -5.36
N GLU A 115 -17.20 3.92 -5.13
CA GLU A 115 -17.72 4.40 -3.83
C GLU A 115 -16.89 3.95 -2.62
N ALA A 116 -16.32 4.93 -1.92
CA ALA A 116 -15.46 4.76 -0.76
C ALA A 116 -16.18 4.00 0.37
N ARG A 117 -16.17 2.66 0.30
CA ARG A 117 -16.24 1.84 1.49
C ARG A 117 -15.01 2.22 2.30
N MET A 118 -15.19 2.89 3.44
CA MET A 118 -14.07 3.31 4.29
C MET A 118 -13.13 2.12 4.47
N VAL A 119 -11.96 2.21 3.85
CA VAL A 119 -10.96 1.15 3.89
C VAL A 119 -10.43 1.11 5.31
N SER A 120 -10.85 0.10 6.08
CA SER A 120 -10.33 -0.13 7.44
C SER A 120 -8.85 -0.52 7.32
N LEU A 121 -7.96 0.32 7.84
CA LEU A 121 -6.52 0.03 7.84
C LEU A 121 -6.25 -1.04 8.89
N HIS A 122 -6.74 -0.77 10.10
CA HIS A 122 -6.64 -1.58 11.29
C HIS A 122 -7.51 -0.94 12.38
N PRO A 123 -8.17 -1.70 13.27
CA PRO A 123 -8.95 -1.13 14.38
C PRO A 123 -8.19 -0.12 15.25
N LEU A 124 -6.87 -0.31 15.43
CA LEU A 124 -6.00 0.62 16.16
C LEU A 124 -5.61 1.89 15.38
N LEU A 125 -5.82 1.93 14.07
CA LEU A 125 -5.43 3.05 13.21
C LEU A 125 -6.63 3.87 12.72
N ASP A 126 -7.81 3.25 12.62
CA ASP A 126 -8.99 3.86 12.01
C ASP A 126 -9.49 5.11 12.75
N ASN A 127 -9.16 5.25 14.04
CA ASN A 127 -9.50 6.42 14.85
C ASN A 127 -8.27 7.28 15.20
N GLY A 128 -7.20 7.19 14.41
CA GLY A 128 -5.92 7.86 14.66
C GLY A 128 -5.03 7.13 15.66
N ILE A 129 -3.83 7.69 15.90
CA ILE A 129 -2.81 7.07 16.73
C ILE A 129 -2.93 7.55 18.18
N THR A 130 -3.08 6.61 19.11
CA THR A 130 -2.94 6.88 20.55
C THR A 130 -1.47 6.74 20.93
N LYS A 131 -0.87 7.81 21.44
CA LYS A 131 0.52 7.81 21.91
C LYS A 131 0.70 6.86 23.10
N GLY A 132 1.78 6.07 23.06
CA GLY A 132 2.18 5.20 24.15
C GLY A 132 2.85 5.93 25.31
N ASP A 133 3.11 5.19 26.39
CA ASP A 133 3.94 5.64 27.50
C ASP A 133 5.39 5.16 27.26
N PRO A 134 6.38 6.06 27.11
CA PRO A 134 7.77 5.65 26.92
C PRO A 134 8.34 4.85 28.10
N ASN A 135 7.76 4.97 29.30
CA ASN A 135 8.17 4.25 30.50
C ASN A 135 7.32 2.99 30.77
N PHE A 136 6.48 2.57 29.81
CA PHE A 136 5.62 1.40 29.99
C PHE A 136 6.44 0.14 30.28
N SER A 137 6.10 -0.57 31.35
CA SER A 137 6.90 -1.68 31.89
C SER A 137 6.54 -3.05 31.31
N GLY A 138 5.66 -3.11 30.32
CA GLY A 138 5.19 -4.35 29.71
C GLY A 138 3.81 -4.78 30.21
N GLY A 139 3.41 -5.99 29.85
CA GLY A 139 2.04 -6.48 30.04
C GLY A 139 1.86 -7.90 29.51
N THR A 140 0.62 -8.32 29.33
CA THR A 140 0.32 -9.69 28.89
C THR A 140 -0.48 -9.66 27.59
N LEU A 141 -0.11 -10.52 26.65
CA LEU A 141 -0.83 -10.78 25.40
C LEU A 141 -1.67 -12.04 25.57
N TYR A 142 -2.91 -11.99 25.07
CA TYR A 142 -3.80 -13.15 25.09
C TYR A 142 -4.23 -13.53 23.68
N CYS A 143 -4.33 -14.83 23.42
CA CYS A 143 -5.02 -15.30 22.22
C CYS A 143 -6.53 -15.07 22.34
N LYS A 144 -7.26 -15.18 21.22
CA LYS A 144 -8.72 -14.91 21.18
C LYS A 144 -9.60 -16.09 21.62
N CYS A 145 -9.08 -17.06 22.36
CA CYS A 145 -9.90 -18.15 22.90
C CYS A 145 -10.76 -17.65 24.06
N ALA A 146 -12.04 -18.04 24.11
CA ALA A 146 -12.93 -17.71 25.23
C ALA A 146 -12.55 -18.45 26.52
N THR A 147 -12.04 -19.68 26.39
CA THR A 147 -11.56 -20.51 27.50
C THR A 147 -10.10 -20.89 27.29
N ASP A 148 -9.35 -20.94 28.40
CA ASP A 148 -7.93 -21.30 28.43
C ASP A 148 -7.10 -20.58 27.34
N PRO A 149 -7.10 -19.24 27.32
CA PRO A 149 -6.32 -18.50 26.34
C PRO A 149 -4.83 -18.74 26.57
N VAL A 150 -4.07 -18.79 25.48
CA VAL A 150 -2.61 -18.68 25.57
C VAL A 150 -2.29 -17.31 26.13
N ALA A 151 -1.45 -17.25 27.15
CA ALA A 151 -0.97 -16.01 27.74
C ALA A 151 0.55 -15.89 27.53
N VAL A 152 0.99 -14.73 27.04
CA VAL A 152 2.41 -14.39 26.87
C VAL A 152 2.69 -13.10 27.63
N THR A 153 3.58 -13.16 28.60
CA THR A 153 4.00 -11.98 29.38
C THR A 153 5.22 -11.35 28.74
N LEU A 154 5.17 -10.02 28.61
CA LEU A 154 6.27 -9.18 28.16
C LEU A 154 6.73 -8.30 29.33
N SER A 155 8.01 -8.34 29.68
CA SER A 155 8.60 -7.59 30.81
C SER A 155 9.21 -6.23 30.41
N SER A 156 8.88 -5.72 29.23
CA SER A 156 9.25 -4.38 28.77
C SER A 156 8.23 -3.84 27.78
N ASN A 157 8.33 -2.55 27.46
CA ASN A 157 7.68 -2.00 26.27
C ASN A 157 8.20 -2.69 24.99
N VAL A 158 7.46 -2.53 23.91
CA VAL A 158 7.92 -2.86 22.56
C VAL A 158 8.67 -1.69 21.93
N ALA A 159 9.52 -2.00 20.97
CA ALA A 159 10.17 -1.04 20.10
C ALA A 159 9.73 -1.26 18.65
N HIS A 160 9.93 -0.23 17.82
CA HIS A 160 9.64 -0.24 16.39
C HIS A 160 8.24 -0.79 16.06
N ASN A 161 7.23 -0.44 16.87
CA ASN A 161 5.86 -0.84 16.55
C ASN A 161 5.45 -0.19 15.22
N HIS A 162 4.81 -0.94 14.32
CA HIS A 162 4.47 -0.43 12.99
C HIS A 162 3.28 -1.17 12.37
N ALA A 163 2.62 -0.50 11.43
CA ALA A 163 1.67 -1.16 10.54
C ALA A 163 2.44 -1.99 9.51
N CYS A 164 2.03 -3.23 9.24
CA CYS A 164 2.72 -4.11 8.30
C CYS A 164 1.73 -4.74 7.31
N GLY A 165 1.92 -4.45 6.04
CA GLY A 165 1.08 -4.92 4.94
C GLY A 165 1.44 -6.31 4.42
N CYS A 166 2.50 -6.95 4.91
CA CYS A 166 2.94 -8.24 4.38
C CYS A 166 1.91 -9.36 4.61
N SER A 167 1.90 -10.37 3.74
CA SER A 167 0.98 -11.51 3.79
C SER A 167 1.20 -12.48 4.96
N LYS A 168 2.33 -12.38 5.65
CA LYS A 168 2.74 -13.36 6.66
C LYS A 168 2.38 -12.97 8.09
N CYS A 169 2.19 -11.69 8.38
CA CYS A 169 1.81 -11.22 9.71
C CYS A 169 0.31 -11.45 9.96
N TRP A 170 -0.04 -11.80 11.20
CA TRP A 170 -1.44 -11.96 11.60
C TRP A 170 -2.15 -10.62 11.58
N LYS A 171 -3.39 -10.62 11.11
CA LYS A 171 -4.26 -9.44 11.05
C LYS A 171 -5.59 -9.78 11.72
N PRO A 172 -6.21 -8.88 12.50
CA PRO A 172 -7.59 -9.08 12.89
C PRO A 172 -8.50 -9.09 11.66
N SER A 173 -9.65 -9.76 11.78
CA SER A 173 -10.61 -9.87 10.68
C SER A 173 -11.01 -8.49 10.14
N GLY A 174 -10.95 -8.33 8.83
CA GLY A 174 -11.30 -7.09 8.13
C GLY A 174 -10.19 -6.04 8.05
N ALA A 175 -9.05 -6.22 8.70
CA ALA A 175 -7.94 -5.27 8.64
C ALA A 175 -7.01 -5.54 7.43
N LEU A 176 -6.56 -4.45 6.79
CA LEU A 176 -5.55 -4.52 5.71
C LEU A 176 -4.12 -4.68 6.24
N PHE A 177 -3.84 -4.07 7.39
CA PHE A 177 -2.52 -4.10 8.01
C PHE A 177 -2.52 -4.96 9.26
N SER A 178 -1.35 -5.48 9.62
CA SER A 178 -1.07 -5.98 10.97
C SER A 178 -0.45 -4.85 11.79
N ILE A 179 -0.60 -4.84 13.12
CA ILE A 179 0.26 -4.02 13.99
C ILE A 179 1.26 -4.95 14.67
N VAL A 180 2.54 -4.70 14.45
CA VAL A 180 3.61 -5.55 14.98
C VAL A 180 4.78 -4.70 15.49
N GLY A 181 5.23 -5.01 16.70
CA GLY A 181 6.43 -4.46 17.30
C GLY A 181 7.42 -5.56 17.65
N VAL A 182 8.59 -5.16 18.14
CA VAL A 182 9.64 -6.09 18.59
C VAL A 182 9.93 -5.92 20.07
N VAL A 183 10.34 -7.00 20.71
CA VAL A 183 10.76 -7.06 22.12
C VAL A 183 12.00 -7.96 22.21
N PRO A 184 12.95 -7.71 23.13
CA PRO A 184 14.02 -8.67 23.39
C PRO A 184 13.44 -10.05 23.74
N ARG A 185 14.02 -11.12 23.18
CA ARG A 185 13.59 -12.51 23.43
C ARG A 185 13.51 -12.83 24.92
N ASP A 186 14.47 -12.34 25.70
CA ASP A 186 14.56 -12.59 27.15
C ASP A 186 13.47 -11.88 27.94
N ASN A 187 12.77 -10.92 27.33
CA ASN A 187 11.65 -10.22 27.92
C ASN A 187 10.30 -10.85 27.55
N LEU A 188 10.27 -11.99 26.86
CA LEU A 188 9.06 -12.70 26.48
C LEU A 188 8.99 -14.07 27.16
N SER A 189 7.87 -14.36 27.83
CA SER A 189 7.61 -15.66 28.45
C SER A 189 6.18 -16.14 28.16
N VAL A 190 6.01 -17.40 27.75
CA VAL A 190 4.68 -18.02 27.67
C VAL A 190 4.28 -18.46 29.08
N THR A 191 3.22 -17.86 29.62
CA THR A 191 2.83 -18.04 31.03
C THR A 191 1.57 -18.88 31.21
N ALA A 192 0.83 -19.17 30.15
CA ALA A 192 -0.30 -20.11 30.20
C ALA A 192 -0.56 -20.79 28.85
N ASN A 193 -0.99 -22.06 28.91
CA ASN A 193 -1.51 -22.85 27.78
C ASN A 193 -0.56 -22.96 26.58
N GLU A 194 0.74 -23.08 26.82
CA GLU A 194 1.78 -23.21 25.79
C GLU A 194 1.53 -24.36 24.82
N SER A 195 0.94 -25.47 25.29
CA SER A 195 0.57 -26.62 24.46
C SER A 195 -0.38 -26.29 23.30
N LYS A 196 -1.06 -25.14 23.34
CA LYS A 196 -1.91 -24.64 22.25
C LYS A 196 -1.13 -23.85 21.21
N LEU A 197 0.18 -23.66 21.34
CA LEU A 197 1.01 -22.97 20.34
C LEU A 197 1.63 -23.94 19.34
N SER A 198 1.59 -23.57 18.07
CA SER A 198 2.33 -24.25 17.00
C SER A 198 3.03 -23.25 16.09
N VAL A 199 4.12 -23.68 15.47
CA VAL A 199 4.81 -22.87 14.46
C VAL A 199 4.06 -22.99 13.14
N VAL A 200 3.66 -21.85 12.56
CA VAL A 200 2.89 -21.78 11.31
C VAL A 200 3.69 -22.30 10.11
N ASP A 201 4.95 -21.86 9.99
CA ASP A 201 5.88 -22.31 8.97
C ASP A 201 7.28 -22.45 9.57
N PRO A 202 7.78 -23.69 9.79
CA PRO A 202 9.09 -23.90 10.40
C PRO A 202 10.26 -23.49 9.48
N LYS A 203 10.01 -23.28 8.18
CA LYS A 203 11.02 -22.84 7.21
C LYS A 203 11.12 -21.31 7.12
N ALA A 204 10.16 -20.58 7.68
CA ALA A 204 10.22 -19.12 7.70
C ALA A 204 11.35 -18.63 8.63
N ALA A 205 12.08 -17.61 8.20
CA ALA A 205 13.11 -16.99 9.04
C ALA A 205 12.54 -16.47 10.38
N ILE A 206 11.33 -15.90 10.34
CA ILE A 206 10.52 -15.60 11.52
C ILE A 206 9.50 -16.72 11.67
N GLN A 207 9.74 -17.64 12.61
CA GLN A 207 8.82 -18.70 12.99
C GLN A 207 7.70 -18.12 13.84
N ARG A 208 6.48 -18.10 13.30
CA ARG A 208 5.31 -17.50 13.96
C ARG A 208 4.62 -18.56 14.82
N HIS A 209 4.55 -18.33 16.11
CA HIS A 209 3.88 -19.19 17.08
C HIS A 209 2.41 -18.75 17.20
N ALA A 210 1.53 -19.57 16.63
CA ALA A 210 0.09 -19.31 16.58
C ALA A 210 -0.67 -20.25 17.49
N CYS A 211 -1.75 -19.75 18.08
CA CYS A 211 -2.69 -20.58 18.81
C CYS A 211 -3.43 -21.51 17.84
N THR A 212 -3.34 -22.81 18.04
CA THR A 212 -3.97 -23.85 17.19
C THR A 212 -5.49 -23.79 17.19
N SER A 213 -6.10 -23.23 18.24
CA SER A 213 -7.57 -23.14 18.35
C SER A 213 -8.18 -21.92 17.66
N CYS A 214 -7.53 -20.75 17.76
CA CYS A 214 -8.09 -19.48 17.24
C CYS A 214 -7.26 -18.83 16.13
N GLY A 215 -6.11 -19.40 15.76
CA GLY A 215 -5.23 -18.90 14.71
C GLY A 215 -4.49 -17.60 15.04
N THR A 216 -4.67 -17.02 16.22
CA THR A 216 -3.97 -15.79 16.62
C THR A 216 -2.48 -16.06 16.78
N HIS A 217 -1.62 -15.27 16.11
CA HIS A 217 -0.18 -15.32 16.33
C HIS A 217 0.14 -14.57 17.63
N LEU A 218 0.88 -15.18 18.55
CA LEU A 218 1.24 -14.56 19.83
C LEU A 218 2.62 -13.91 19.74
N TYR A 219 3.58 -14.63 19.15
CA TYR A 219 4.90 -14.10 18.87
C TYR A 219 5.54 -14.74 17.64
N GLY A 220 6.49 -14.05 17.03
CA GLY A 220 7.35 -14.55 15.97
C GLY A 220 8.80 -14.56 16.44
N ARG A 221 9.47 -15.70 16.31
CA ARG A 221 10.84 -15.90 16.79
C ARG A 221 11.79 -16.25 15.65
N ILE A 222 13.00 -15.73 15.72
CA ILE A 222 14.06 -16.02 14.75
C ILE A 222 15.09 -16.96 15.38
N GLU A 223 15.17 -18.19 14.89
CA GLU A 223 16.16 -19.18 15.36
C GLU A 223 17.40 -19.25 14.45
N VAL A 224 17.26 -18.84 13.18
CA VAL A 224 18.35 -18.81 12.19
C VAL A 224 19.23 -17.57 12.34
N ASP A 225 20.42 -17.60 11.76
CA ASP A 225 21.32 -16.44 11.72
C ASP A 225 20.72 -15.31 10.85
N HIS A 226 20.44 -14.17 11.49
CA HIS A 226 19.68 -13.06 10.90
C HIS A 226 19.91 -11.75 11.68
N ALA A 227 19.74 -10.60 11.01
CA ALA A 227 19.97 -9.26 11.59
C ALA A 227 19.12 -8.96 12.84
N PHE A 228 17.93 -9.53 12.93
CA PHE A 228 17.00 -9.37 14.05
C PHE A 228 16.97 -10.57 15.02
N LYS A 229 17.94 -11.49 14.93
CA LYS A 229 18.04 -12.60 15.89
C LYS A 229 18.20 -12.03 17.32
N GLY A 230 17.44 -12.57 18.27
CA GLY A 230 17.38 -12.05 19.66
C GLY A 230 16.19 -11.12 19.92
N LEU A 231 15.42 -10.76 18.89
CA LEU A 231 14.15 -10.05 19.02
C LEU A 231 12.98 -10.99 18.67
N ASP A 232 11.93 -10.94 19.47
CA ASP A 232 10.64 -11.54 19.16
C ASP A 232 9.67 -10.47 18.63
N PHE A 233 8.84 -10.86 17.67
CA PHE A 233 7.84 -10.01 17.03
C PHE A 233 6.47 -10.26 17.67
N VAL A 234 5.77 -9.22 18.10
CA VAL A 234 4.53 -9.35 18.88
C VAL A 234 3.44 -8.39 18.42
N HIS A 235 2.18 -8.80 18.59
CA HIS A 235 1.00 -7.99 18.30
C HIS A 235 0.42 -7.42 19.60
N VAL A 236 0.86 -6.21 19.99
CA VAL A 236 0.48 -5.59 21.27
C VAL A 236 -1.02 -5.25 21.39
N GLU A 237 -1.75 -5.30 20.27
CA GLU A 237 -3.22 -5.20 20.27
C GLU A 237 -3.91 -6.35 21.03
N LEU A 238 -3.21 -7.47 21.22
CA LEU A 238 -3.67 -8.62 22.01
C LEU A 238 -3.58 -8.38 23.52
N SER A 239 -3.03 -7.24 23.92
CA SER A 239 -2.92 -6.82 25.31
C SER A 239 -4.14 -6.01 25.75
N PRO A 240 -4.74 -6.31 26.91
CA PRO A 240 -5.73 -5.43 27.51
C PRO A 240 -5.08 -4.15 28.07
N GLN A 241 -3.79 -4.19 28.42
CA GLN A 241 -3.06 -3.03 28.93
C GLN A 241 -2.87 -1.97 27.83
N LYS A 242 -2.86 -0.70 28.25
CA LYS A 242 -2.59 0.47 27.41
C LYS A 242 -1.25 1.08 27.80
N GLY A 243 -0.58 1.75 26.87
CA GLY A 243 0.74 2.37 27.08
C GLY A 243 1.85 1.80 26.21
N TRP A 244 1.59 0.73 25.45
CA TRP A 244 2.52 0.24 24.43
C TRP A 244 2.94 1.35 23.46
N GLN A 245 4.19 1.32 23.00
CA GLN A 245 4.66 2.24 21.96
C GLN A 245 3.71 2.23 20.77
N GLU A 246 3.31 3.42 20.33
CA GLU A 246 2.43 3.59 19.19
C GLU A 246 3.08 3.15 17.86
N PRO A 247 2.30 2.81 16.82
CA PRO A 247 2.86 2.58 15.49
C PRO A 247 3.66 3.80 15.00
N GLN A 248 4.85 3.55 14.45
CA GLN A 248 5.81 4.59 14.07
C GLN A 248 5.88 4.81 12.54
N PHE A 249 5.52 3.79 11.76
CA PHE A 249 5.49 3.83 10.29
C PHE A 249 4.59 2.71 9.75
N ALA A 250 4.45 2.64 8.42
CA ALA A 250 3.81 1.53 7.71
C ALA A 250 4.80 0.84 6.77
N ALA A 251 4.96 -0.47 6.93
CA ALA A 251 5.88 -1.34 6.21
C ALA A 251 5.16 -2.22 5.19
N PHE A 252 5.88 -2.62 4.13
CA PHE A 252 5.38 -3.52 3.08
C PHE A 252 3.98 -3.12 2.57
N VAL A 253 3.75 -1.82 2.35
CA VAL A 253 2.43 -1.28 2.01
C VAL A 253 1.92 -1.84 0.70
N SER A 254 2.76 -1.93 -0.33
CA SER A 254 2.39 -2.55 -1.61
C SER A 254 1.96 -4.02 -1.49
N SER A 255 2.45 -4.77 -0.49
CA SER A 255 2.12 -6.20 -0.33
C SER A 255 0.67 -6.48 0.06
N ILE A 256 -0.13 -5.46 0.38
CA ILE A 256 -1.59 -5.65 0.51
C ILE A 256 -2.23 -6.00 -0.85
N ILE A 257 -1.62 -5.60 -1.96
CA ILE A 257 -2.06 -5.95 -3.33
C ILE A 257 -1.92 -7.47 -3.56
N GLU A 258 -0.85 -8.08 -3.06
CA GLU A 258 -0.64 -9.54 -3.11
C GLU A 258 -1.74 -10.33 -2.36
N GLN A 259 -2.50 -9.65 -1.50
CA GLN A 259 -3.60 -10.21 -0.72
C GLN A 259 -4.97 -9.86 -1.30
N GLY A 260 -5.02 -9.34 -2.54
CA GLY A 260 -6.25 -9.05 -3.28
C GLY A 260 -6.78 -7.62 -3.12
N PHE A 261 -5.99 -6.70 -2.55
CA PHE A 261 -6.34 -5.28 -2.56
C PHE A 261 -6.15 -4.70 -3.96
N ASP A 262 -7.16 -3.96 -4.45
CA ASP A 262 -7.12 -3.36 -5.77
C ASP A 262 -6.00 -2.30 -5.85
N PRO A 263 -4.98 -2.47 -6.72
CA PRO A 263 -3.86 -1.54 -6.84
C PRO A 263 -4.31 -0.10 -7.17
N LYS A 264 -5.48 0.07 -7.80
CA LYS A 264 -6.05 1.39 -8.11
C LYS A 264 -6.30 2.24 -6.85
N ASN A 265 -6.53 1.58 -5.72
CA ASN A 265 -6.86 2.23 -4.45
C ASN A 265 -5.64 2.42 -3.52
N ILE A 266 -4.44 2.00 -3.94
CA ILE A 266 -3.27 2.01 -3.06
C ILE A 266 -2.84 3.43 -2.66
N ALA A 267 -3.06 4.41 -3.54
CA ALA A 267 -2.77 5.81 -3.25
C ALA A 267 -3.61 6.32 -2.07
N GLN A 268 -4.91 6.01 -2.04
CA GLN A 268 -5.80 6.37 -0.94
C GLN A 268 -5.35 5.75 0.38
N VAL A 269 -4.87 4.51 0.37
CA VAL A 269 -4.33 3.85 1.56
C VAL A 269 -3.10 4.58 2.09
N ARG A 270 -2.18 4.97 1.21
CA ARG A 270 -0.99 5.74 1.59
C ARG A 270 -1.36 7.11 2.15
N ASP A 271 -2.29 7.80 1.52
CA ASP A 271 -2.78 9.10 1.99
C ASP A 271 -3.41 8.98 3.38
N LYS A 272 -4.22 7.96 3.64
CA LYS A 272 -4.82 7.73 4.97
C LYS A 272 -3.76 7.42 6.02
N LEU A 273 -2.72 6.66 5.69
CA LEU A 273 -1.59 6.40 6.59
C LEU A 273 -0.79 7.67 6.90
N HIS A 274 -0.50 8.51 5.89
CA HIS A 274 0.17 9.80 6.11
C HIS A 274 -0.68 10.76 6.95
N GLN A 275 -2.00 10.80 6.76
CA GLN A 275 -2.92 11.64 7.54
C GLN A 275 -2.90 11.34 9.05
N ILE A 276 -2.66 10.06 9.41
CA ILE A 276 -2.53 9.65 10.82
C ILE A 276 -1.07 9.69 11.30
N GLY A 277 -0.13 10.20 10.48
CA GLY A 277 1.26 10.39 10.85
C GLY A 277 2.18 9.18 10.61
N LEU A 278 1.76 8.20 9.79
CA LEU A 278 2.59 7.05 9.43
C LEU A 278 3.18 7.21 8.03
N GLU A 279 4.49 7.41 7.97
CA GLU A 279 5.24 7.30 6.72
C GLU A 279 5.11 5.89 6.12
N THR A 280 4.99 5.82 4.78
CA THR A 280 4.76 4.56 4.07
C THR A 280 6.00 4.06 3.35
N TYR A 281 6.31 2.77 3.54
CA TYR A 281 7.42 2.08 2.91
C TYR A 281 6.95 0.74 2.33
N ASP A 282 7.55 0.34 1.21
CA ASP A 282 7.32 -0.99 0.59
C ASP A 282 8.33 -2.05 1.08
N CYS A 283 9.13 -1.66 2.06
CA CYS A 283 10.00 -2.51 2.87
C CYS A 283 9.83 -2.09 4.35
N LEU A 284 10.90 -2.10 5.15
CA LEU A 284 10.90 -1.49 6.49
C LEU A 284 11.32 -0.01 6.42
N SER A 285 11.31 0.68 7.56
CA SER A 285 11.83 2.05 7.64
C SER A 285 13.33 2.12 7.30
N PRO A 286 13.84 3.26 6.80
CA PRO A 286 15.24 3.40 6.43
C PRO A 286 16.23 2.98 7.52
N PRO A 287 16.06 3.36 8.81
CA PRO A 287 16.98 2.92 9.87
C PRO A 287 17.03 1.40 10.06
N LEU A 288 15.89 0.71 9.90
CA LEU A 288 15.84 -0.75 10.01
C LEU A 288 16.44 -1.44 8.78
N MET A 289 16.24 -0.85 7.60
CA MET A 289 16.86 -1.33 6.36
C MET A 289 18.39 -1.19 6.41
N ASP A 290 18.90 -0.07 6.92
CA ASP A 290 20.33 0.16 7.12
C ASP A 290 20.94 -0.83 8.11
N LEU A 291 20.23 -1.17 9.19
CA LEU A 291 20.66 -2.20 10.14
C LEU A 291 20.81 -3.57 9.48
N ILE A 292 19.83 -3.98 8.66
CA ILE A 292 19.89 -5.25 7.90
C ILE A 292 21.07 -5.25 6.91
N ALA A 293 21.26 -4.13 6.20
CA ALA A 293 22.36 -3.98 5.26
C ALA A 293 23.72 -4.02 5.96
N ALA A 294 23.89 -3.34 7.09
CA ALA A 294 25.11 -3.33 7.88
C ALA A 294 25.44 -4.71 8.44
N TYR A 295 24.45 -5.46 8.95
CA TYR A 295 24.62 -6.84 9.36
C TYR A 295 25.11 -7.72 8.19
N THR A 296 24.48 -7.58 7.02
CA THR A 296 24.86 -8.33 5.81
C THR A 296 26.28 -7.99 5.36
N ALA A 297 26.65 -6.71 5.34
CA ALA A 297 27.98 -6.24 4.95
C ALA A 297 29.07 -6.74 5.90
N LYS A 298 28.81 -6.81 7.22
CA LYS A 298 29.72 -7.43 8.19
C LYS A 298 29.87 -8.93 7.94
N LYS A 299 28.77 -9.64 7.70
CA LYS A 299 28.77 -11.08 7.45
C LYS A 299 29.52 -11.45 6.17
N THR A 300 29.46 -10.63 5.13
CA THR A 300 30.17 -10.85 3.86
C THR A 300 31.60 -10.29 3.85
N GLY A 301 32.02 -9.58 4.91
CA GLY A 301 33.32 -8.94 5.01
C GLY A 301 33.47 -7.64 4.20
N ALA A 302 32.39 -7.12 3.62
CA ALA A 302 32.37 -5.82 2.93
C ALA A 302 32.49 -4.63 3.90
N LEU A 303 32.03 -4.80 5.14
CA LEU A 303 32.19 -3.86 6.24
C LEU A 303 32.96 -4.53 7.38
N LYS A 304 34.07 -3.93 7.81
CA LYS A 304 34.92 -4.45 8.90
C LYS A 304 34.38 -4.05 10.27
#